data_AF-A0A2P7BT50-F1
#
_entry.id   AF-A0A2P7BT50-F1
#
_cell.length_a   1.000
_cell.length_b   1.000
_cell.length_c   1.000
_cell.angle_alpha   90.00
_cell.angle_beta   90.00
_cell.angle_gamma   90.00
#
_symmetry.space_group_name_H-M   'P 1'
#
loop_
_entity.id
_entity.type
_entity.pdbx_description
1 polymer ?
#
loop_
_entity_poly.entity_id
_entity_poly.type
_entity_poly.pdbx_seq_one_letter_code
_entity_poly.pdbx_strand_id
1 'polypeptide(L)' 'MKELHCIVPGCQWHTRHDTEAEIIRRATEHLRETHGETVIREHMLETIKANIQPEKGRAA' A
#
# COMPACT_ATOMS: atom_id res chain seq x y z
N MET A 1 -7.93 -8.12 -9.24
CA MET A 1 -7.50 -6.76 -8.86
C MET A 1 -7.49 -6.60 -7.35
N LYS A 2 -6.36 -6.12 -6.81
CA LYS A 2 -6.12 -5.84 -5.40
C LYS A 2 -5.93 -4.34 -5.21
N GLU A 3 -6.19 -3.84 -4.02
CA GLU A 3 -6.03 -2.43 -3.66
C GLU A 3 -5.38 -2.28 -2.28
N LEU A 4 -4.77 -1.12 -2.06
CA LEU A 4 -4.17 -0.72 -0.80
C LEU A 4 -4.35 0.78 -0.59
N HIS A 5 -4.79 1.15 0.61
CA HIS A 5 -4.73 2.52 1.10
C HIS A 5 -3.44 2.71 1.90
N CYS A 6 -2.86 3.91 1.85
CA CYS A 6 -1.67 4.22 2.62
C CYS A 6 -1.88 3.90 4.11
N ILE A 7 -0.90 3.22 4.70
CA ILE A 7 -0.94 2.81 6.11
C ILE A 7 -0.67 3.97 7.08
N VAL A 8 -0.31 5.15 6.56
CA VAL A 8 -0.05 6.35 7.35
C VAL A 8 -1.37 7.09 7.59
N PRO A 9 -1.76 7.34 8.87
CA PRO A 9 -2.97 8.07 9.19
C PRO A 9 -3.01 9.46 8.53
N GLY A 10 -4.14 9.80 7.91
CA GLY A 10 -4.33 11.09 7.22
C GLY A 10 -3.77 11.15 5.80
N CYS A 11 -3.07 10.11 5.33
CA CYS A 11 -2.68 10.00 3.93
C CYS A 11 -3.83 9.43 3.09
N GLN A 12 -4.20 10.13 2.02
CA GLN A 12 -5.28 9.73 1.10
C GLN A 12 -4.77 8.92 -0.10
N TRP A 13 -3.47 8.65 -0.14
CA TRP A 13 -2.88 7.89 -1.24
C TRP A 13 -3.39 6.45 -1.23
N HIS A 14 -3.75 5.96 -2.41
CA HIS A 14 -4.17 4.58 -2.63
C HIS A 14 -3.62 4.09 -3.96
N THR A 15 -3.43 2.78 -4.07
CA THR A 15 -3.02 2.13 -5.32
C THR A 15 -3.81 0.85 -5.54
N ARG A 16 -3.98 0.49 -6.82
CA ARG A 16 -4.58 -0.77 -7.24
C ARG A 16 -3.75 -1.44 -8.32
N HIS A 17 -3.62 -2.75 -8.23
CA HIS A 17 -2.94 -3.57 -9.24
C HIS A 17 -3.42 -5.02 -9.15
N ASP A 18 -3.19 -5.80 -10.19
CA ASP A 18 -3.55 -7.22 -10.16
C ASP A 18 -2.59 -8.04 -9.28
N THR A 19 -1.32 -7.64 -9.26
CA THR A 19 -0.27 -8.29 -8.49
C THR A 19 0.04 -7.57 -7.19
N GLU A 20 0.22 -8.35 -6.12
CA GLU A 20 0.59 -7.84 -4.81
C GLU A 20 1.97 -7.18 -4.80
N ALA A 21 2.92 -7.75 -5.55
CA ALA A 21 4.29 -7.23 -5.65
C ALA A 21 4.34 -5.78 -6.17
N GLU A 22 3.50 -5.44 -7.15
CA GLU A 22 3.44 -4.07 -7.67
C GLU A 22 2.79 -3.11 -6.66
N ILE A 23 1.78 -3.56 -5.91
CA ILE A 23 1.18 -2.79 -4.83
C ILE A 23 2.22 -2.48 -3.76
N ILE A 24 2.97 -3.49 -3.31
CA ILE A 24 4.04 -3.33 -2.32
C ILE A 24 5.13 -2.38 -2.83
N ARG A 25 5.55 -2.52 -4.09
CA ARG A 25 6.54 -1.63 -4.69
C ARG A 25 6.08 -0.17 -4.66
N ARG A 26 4.86 0.11 -5.13
CA ARG A 26 4.30 1.47 -5.13
C ARG A 26 4.11 2.02 -3.72
N ALA A 27 3.67 1.19 -2.78
CA ALA A 27 3.48 1.59 -1.40
C ALA A 27 4.81 1.98 -0.74
N THR A 28 5.84 1.16 -0.94
CA THR A 28 7.18 1.46 -0.41
C THR A 28 7.82 2.67 -1.07
N GLU A 29 7.65 2.85 -2.38
CA GLU A 29 8.07 4.06 -3.10
C GLU A 29 7.39 5.31 -2.54
N HIS A 30 6.07 5.28 -2.36
CA HIS A 30 5.31 6.37 -1.77
C HIS A 30 5.76 6.71 -0.34
N LEU A 31 6.03 5.70 0.51
CA LEU A 31 6.57 5.91 1.85
C LEU A 31 7.93 6.63 1.81
N ARG A 32 8.79 6.31 0.83
CA ARG A 32 10.10 6.95 0.68
C ARG A 32 9.97 8.39 0.18
N GLU A 33 9.15 8.63 -0.83
CA GLU A 33 9.06 9.93 -1.49
C GLU A 33 8.17 10.94 -0.75
N THR A 34 7.04 10.49 -0.19
CA THR A 34 6.06 11.38 0.44
C THR A 34 6.22 11.46 1.95
N HIS A 35 6.57 10.35 2.60
CA HIS A 35 6.70 10.30 4.06
C HIS A 35 8.15 10.40 4.53
N GLY A 36 9.12 10.44 3.61
CA GLY A 36 10.55 10.53 3.94
C GLY A 36 11.09 9.28 4.64
N GLU A 37 10.40 8.14 4.50
CA GLU A 37 10.84 6.89 5.12
C GLU A 37 12.10 6.39 4.43
N THR A 38 13.25 6.56 5.07
CA THR A 38 14.55 6.21 4.48
C THR A 38 14.88 4.73 4.59
N VAL A 39 14.27 4.02 5.55
CA VAL A 39 14.53 2.60 5.82
C VAL A 39 13.21 1.83 5.92
N ILE A 40 12.95 0.97 4.93
CA ILE A 40 11.79 0.08 4.98
C ILE A 40 12.13 -1.18 5.80
N ARG A 41 11.61 -1.25 7.02
CA ARG A 41 11.74 -2.40 7.93
C ARG A 41 10.78 -3.53 7.55
N GLU A 42 11.12 -4.76 7.93
CA GLU A 42 10.31 -5.95 7.68
C GLU A 42 8.87 -5.80 8.20
N HIS A 43 8.70 -5.36 9.45
CA HIS A 43 7.38 -5.13 10.04
C HIS A 43 6.49 -4.17 9.21
N MET A 44 7.08 -3.19 8.53
CA MET A 44 6.31 -2.29 7.65
C MET A 44 5.85 -3.01 6.39
N LEU A 45 6.67 -3.89 5.81
CA LEU A 45 6.26 -4.74 4.69
C LEU A 45 5.15 -5.70 5.10
N GLU A 46 5.22 -6.27 6.31
CA GLU A 46 4.15 -7.12 6.86
C GLU A 46 2.86 -6.33 7.04
N THR A 47 2.96 -5.11 7.57
CA THR A 47 1.81 -4.21 7.73
C THR A 47 1.20 -3.87 6.36
N ILE A 48 2.03 -3.53 5.36
CA ILE A 48 1.57 -3.28 4.00
C ILE A 48 0.82 -4.49 3.47
N LYS A 49 1.43 -5.68 3.50
CA LYS A 49 0.82 -6.94 3.02
C LYS A 49 -0.52 -7.25 3.70
N ALA A 50 -0.59 -7.09 5.01
CA ALA A 50 -1.82 -7.31 5.78
C ALA A 50 -2.96 -6.35 5.41
N ASN A 51 -2.63 -5.17 4.89
CA ASN A 51 -3.61 -4.16 4.48
C ASN A 51 -3.99 -4.23 3.00
N ILE A 52 -3.38 -5.11 2.20
CA ILE A 52 -3.79 -5.30 0.80
C ILE A 52 -5.11 -6.06 0.78
N GLN A 53 -6.14 -5.41 0.25
CA GLN A 53 -7.47 -5.97 0.15
C GLN A 53 -7.75 -6.41 -1.30
N PRO A 54 -8.51 -7.49 -1.52
CA PRO A 54 -9.12 -7.70 -2.83
C PRO A 54 -10.02 -6.50 -3.14
N GLU A 55 -10.03 -6.03 -4.38
CA GLU A 55 -10.90 -4.93 -4.78
C GLU A 55 -12.33 -5.28 -4.37
N LYS A 56 -12.86 -4.55 -3.38
CA LYS A 56 -14.26 -4.73 -2.99
C LYS A 56 -15.05 -4.07 -4.10
N GLY A 57 -15.43 -4.89 -5.09
CA GLY A 57 -16.34 -4.49 -6.14
C GLY A 57 -17.45 -3.67 -5.51
N ARG A 58 -17.48 -2.39 -5.86
CA ARG A 58 -18.55 -1.46 -5.47
C ARG A 58 -19.86 -2.19 -5.73
N ALA A 59 -20.53 -2.64 -4.68
CA ALA A 59 -21.88 -3.16 -4.79
C ALA A 59 -22.69 -2.03 -5.44
N ALA A 60 -23.14 -2.29 -6.66
CA ALA A 60 -23.93 -1.38 -7.46
C ALA A 60 -25.29 -1.12 -6.80
#